data_AF-A0A2I6QIJ6-F1
#
_entry.id   AF-A0A2I6QIJ6-F1
#
_cell.length_a   1.000
_cell.length_b   1.000
_cell.length_c   1.000
_cell.angle_alpha   90.00
_cell.angle_beta   90.00
_cell.angle_gamma   90.00
#
_symmetry.space_group_name_H-M   'P 1'
#
loop_
_entity.id
_entity.type
_entity.pdbx_description
1 polymer ?
#
loop_
_entity_poly.entity_id
_entity_poly.type
_entity_poly.pdbx_seq_one_letter_code
_entity_poly.pdbx_strand_id
1 'polypeptide(L)'
;MRMVVGLIAVMLLLLESGGLAKPFSTTNARVDFDTQLKPIFQSKCMPCHFSGGKVYDRLPFDKPETIKKLGTRLFTRIKDDHDRQLIEAFLAQPEK
;
A
#
# COMPACT_ATOMS: atom_id res chain seq x y z
N MET A 1 -8.11 36.48 41.40
CA MET A 1 -8.85 35.22 41.11
C MET A 1 -9.04 35.14 39.60
N ARG A 2 -8.26 34.35 38.85
CA ARG A 2 -8.14 32.87 38.83
C ARG A 2 -9.24 32.11 38.08
N MET A 3 -10.18 32.75 37.39
CA MET A 3 -11.30 31.99 36.78
C MET A 3 -11.74 32.43 35.38
N VAL A 4 -10.80 32.58 34.44
CA VAL A 4 -11.15 32.50 32.99
C VAL A 4 -10.07 31.79 32.15
N VAL A 5 -9.17 31.02 32.79
CA VAL A 5 -8.09 30.27 32.11
C VAL A 5 -8.56 28.84 31.71
N GLY A 6 -9.83 28.52 31.92
CA GLY A 6 -10.35 27.16 31.95
C GLY A 6 -11.30 26.77 30.81
N LEU A 7 -11.30 27.49 29.68
CA LEU A 7 -12.10 27.08 28.53
C LEU A 7 -11.23 26.99 27.28
N ILE A 8 -11.23 25.76 26.77
CA ILE A 8 -10.90 25.34 25.40
C ILE A 8 -9.41 25.13 25.10
N ALA A 9 -8.76 24.33 25.95
CA ALA A 9 -7.68 23.41 25.58
C ALA A 9 -8.15 22.28 24.62
N VAL A 10 -8.96 22.63 23.61
CA VAL A 10 -9.49 21.73 22.55
C VAL A 10 -9.26 22.40 21.19
N MET A 11 -8.05 22.91 20.99
CA MET A 11 -7.56 23.39 19.69
C MET A 11 -6.06 23.05 19.54
N LEU A 12 -5.67 21.92 20.16
CA LEU A 12 -4.33 21.33 20.12
C LEU A 12 -4.40 19.79 20.05
N LEU A 13 -5.54 19.28 19.54
CA LEU A 13 -5.86 17.87 19.30
C LEU A 13 -6.28 17.64 17.83
N LEU A 14 -5.75 18.44 16.91
CA LEU A 14 -5.73 18.12 15.47
C LEU A 14 -4.28 17.83 15.05
N LEU A 15 -3.57 17.09 15.90
CA LEU A 15 -2.49 16.24 15.46
C LEU A 15 -3.16 14.96 14.90
N GLU A 16 -2.56 14.39 13.87
CA GLU A 16 -2.84 13.09 13.27
C GLU A 16 -3.90 13.04 12.15
N SER A 17 -3.49 12.41 11.04
CA SER A 17 -4.29 11.90 9.90
C SER A 17 -4.57 12.81 8.69
N GLY A 18 -3.69 13.77 8.42
CA GLY A 18 -3.41 14.16 7.05
C GLY A 18 -2.42 13.19 6.42
N GLY A 19 -2.86 11.98 6.08
CA GLY A 19 -2.04 11.00 5.36
C GLY A 19 -1.50 11.65 4.09
N LEU A 20 -0.20 11.98 4.09
CA LEU A 20 0.55 12.24 2.88
C LEU A 20 0.42 10.98 2.02
N ALA A 21 -0.56 10.94 1.13
CA ALA A 21 -0.40 10.25 -0.14
C ALA A 21 0.83 10.92 -0.78
N LYS A 22 2.00 10.32 -0.52
CA LYS A 22 3.28 10.80 -1.03
C LYS A 22 3.10 10.88 -2.55
N PRO A 23 3.22 12.07 -3.17
CA PRO A 23 2.95 12.21 -4.59
C PRO A 23 3.87 11.25 -5.34
N PHE A 24 3.26 10.41 -6.17
CA PHE A 24 3.98 9.45 -6.99
C PHE A 24 4.83 10.23 -7.98
N SER A 25 6.13 10.32 -7.73
CA SER A 25 7.06 11.03 -8.62
C SER A 25 7.27 10.18 -9.86
N THR A 26 6.59 10.52 -10.95
CA THR A 26 6.69 9.89 -12.28
C THR A 26 8.01 10.23 -13.01
N THR A 27 9.10 10.46 -12.27
CA THR A 27 10.42 10.70 -12.85
C THR A 27 11.21 9.40 -12.84
N ASN A 28 11.05 8.54 -13.86
CA ASN A 28 11.95 7.41 -14.15
C ASN A 28 12.34 6.51 -12.95
N ALA A 29 11.54 6.53 -11.89
CA ALA A 29 11.88 5.91 -10.62
C ALA A 29 11.28 4.51 -10.64
N ARG A 30 12.15 3.51 -10.55
CA ARG A 30 11.76 2.11 -10.43
C ARG A 30 10.74 1.96 -9.29
N VAL A 31 9.61 1.32 -9.58
CA VAL A 31 8.62 0.91 -8.59
C VAL A 31 9.27 -0.12 -7.66
N ASP A 32 9.32 0.23 -6.38
CA ASP A 32 9.86 -0.61 -5.33
C ASP A 32 8.78 -1.55 -4.77
N PHE A 33 9.10 -2.84 -4.70
CA PHE A 33 8.12 -3.85 -4.30
C PHE A 33 7.69 -3.69 -2.83
N ASP A 34 8.65 -3.58 -1.90
CA ASP A 34 8.35 -3.62 -0.47
C ASP A 34 7.66 -2.35 0.02
N THR A 35 8.01 -1.19 -0.53
CA THR A 35 7.48 0.10 -0.05
C THR A 35 6.24 0.57 -0.79
N GLN A 36 6.04 0.18 -2.05
CA GLN A 36 4.94 0.70 -2.89
C GLN A 36 3.91 -0.39 -3.23
N LEU A 37 4.35 -1.61 -3.53
CA LEU A 37 3.44 -2.67 -4.00
C LEU A 37 2.91 -3.57 -2.88
N LYS A 38 3.78 -4.00 -1.98
CA LYS A 38 3.43 -4.90 -0.86
C LYS A 38 2.29 -4.36 0.01
N PRO A 39 2.21 -3.05 0.34
CA PRO A 39 1.09 -2.50 1.11
C PRO A 39 -0.28 -2.69 0.43
N ILE A 40 -0.34 -2.64 -0.91
CA ILE A 40 -1.57 -2.88 -1.68
C ILE A 40 -2.10 -4.29 -1.38
N PHE A 41 -1.21 -5.28 -1.40
CA PHE A 41 -1.59 -6.67 -1.14
C PHE A 41 -1.79 -6.97 0.35
N GLN A 42 -1.10 -6.27 1.25
CA GLN A 42 -1.33 -6.42 2.70
C GLN A 42 -2.77 -6.07 3.07
N SER A 43 -3.33 -4.99 2.50
CA SER A 43 -4.69 -4.56 2.81
C SER A 43 -5.79 -5.55 2.39
N LYS A 44 -5.57 -6.33 1.31
CA LYS A 44 -6.61 -7.18 0.69
C LYS A 44 -6.35 -8.68 0.78
N CYS A 45 -5.09 -9.09 0.98
CA CYS A 45 -4.65 -10.48 0.81
C CYS A 45 -3.90 -11.05 2.03
N MET A 46 -3.52 -10.21 3.00
CA MET A 46 -2.74 -10.62 4.18
C MET A 46 -3.29 -11.81 4.96
N PRO A 47 -4.60 -11.90 5.28
CA PRO A 47 -5.09 -12.98 6.16
C PRO A 47 -4.85 -14.39 5.63
N CYS A 48 -4.71 -14.54 4.31
CA CYS A 48 -4.68 -15.84 3.65
C CYS A 48 -3.34 -16.11 2.94
N HIS A 49 -2.70 -15.07 2.42
CA HIS A 49 -1.63 -15.18 1.42
C HIS A 49 -0.31 -14.54 1.85
N PHE A 50 -0.17 -14.17 3.13
CA PHE A 50 1.08 -13.74 3.74
C PHE A 50 1.53 -14.79 4.75
N SER A 51 2.76 -14.67 5.26
CA SER A 51 3.31 -15.58 6.27
C SER A 51 2.31 -15.87 7.41
N GLY A 52 2.09 -17.16 7.69
CA GLY A 52 1.07 -17.64 8.64
C GLY A 52 -0.35 -17.81 8.06
N GLY A 53 -0.60 -17.37 6.83
CA GLY A 53 -1.87 -17.53 6.13
C GLY A 53 -2.09 -18.96 5.63
N LYS A 54 -3.34 -19.44 5.73
CA LYS A 54 -3.72 -20.84 5.40
C LYS A 54 -3.37 -21.28 3.98
N VAL A 55 -3.26 -20.35 3.02
CA VAL A 55 -3.01 -20.65 1.60
C VAL A 55 -1.75 -19.97 1.08
N TYR A 56 -0.86 -19.56 1.98
CA TYR A 56 0.40 -18.87 1.68
C TYR A 56 1.23 -19.62 0.63
N ASP A 57 1.43 -20.92 0.81
CA ASP A 57 2.26 -21.75 -0.07
C ASP A 57 1.76 -21.82 -1.52
N ARG A 58 0.48 -21.51 -1.76
CA ARG A 58 -0.12 -21.53 -3.10
C ARG A 58 0.14 -20.23 -3.86
N LEU A 59 -0.02 -19.10 -3.16
CA LEU A 59 0.06 -17.75 -3.72
C LEU A 59 0.59 -16.79 -2.65
N PRO A 60 1.92 -16.70 -2.47
CA PRO A 60 2.53 -15.81 -1.48
C PRO A 60 2.59 -14.38 -2.04
N PHE A 61 1.75 -13.47 -1.56
CA PHE A 61 1.64 -12.09 -2.08
C PHE A 61 2.66 -11.11 -1.48
N ASP A 62 3.46 -11.56 -0.53
CA ASP A 62 4.65 -10.86 -0.01
C ASP A 62 5.90 -11.10 -0.86
N LYS A 63 5.77 -11.80 -1.99
CA LYS A 63 6.85 -12.12 -2.94
C LYS A 63 6.63 -11.46 -4.30
N PRO A 64 7.62 -10.74 -4.85
CA PRO A 64 7.49 -10.09 -6.16
C PRO A 64 7.25 -11.09 -7.30
N GLU A 65 7.76 -12.33 -7.17
CA GLU A 65 7.61 -13.39 -8.18
C GLU A 65 6.14 -13.75 -8.41
N THR A 66 5.33 -13.75 -7.34
CA THR A 66 3.88 -14.02 -7.43
C THR A 66 3.17 -12.95 -8.24
N ILE A 67 3.55 -11.68 -8.05
CA ILE A 67 2.95 -10.55 -8.78
C ILE A 67 3.29 -10.66 -10.26
N LYS A 68 4.56 -10.91 -10.60
CA LYS A 68 5.00 -11.12 -11.98
C LYS A 68 4.31 -12.30 -12.65
N LYS A 69 4.20 -13.44 -11.94
CA LYS A 69 3.55 -14.66 -12.45
C LYS A 69 2.06 -14.45 -12.74
N LEU A 70 1.36 -13.70 -11.88
CA LEU A 70 -0.06 -13.43 -12.07
C LEU A 70 -0.31 -12.35 -13.12
N GLY A 71 0.54 -11.31 -13.15
CA GLY A 71 0.42 -10.19 -14.07
C GLY A 71 -0.92 -9.49 -13.95
N THR A 72 -1.53 -9.17 -15.09
CA THR A 72 -2.82 -8.46 -15.17
C THR A 72 -4.01 -9.24 -14.61
N ARG A 73 -3.88 -10.56 -14.32
CA ARG A 73 -4.94 -11.32 -13.63
C ARG A 73 -5.25 -10.75 -12.25
N LEU A 74 -4.31 -10.03 -11.63
CA LEU A 74 -4.52 -9.29 -10.40
C LEU A 74 -5.69 -8.29 -10.50
N PHE A 75 -5.97 -7.75 -11.68
CA PHE A 75 -7.00 -6.71 -11.89
C PHE A 75 -8.44 -7.25 -11.79
N THR A 76 -8.59 -8.57 -11.71
CA THR A 76 -9.85 -9.21 -11.32
C THR A 76 -10.22 -8.91 -9.88
N ARG A 77 -9.23 -8.70 -9.00
CA ARG A 77 -9.40 -8.38 -7.56
C ARG A 77 -9.02 -6.94 -7.21
N ILE A 78 -7.99 -6.39 -7.85
CA ILE A 78 -7.56 -5.00 -7.66
C ILE A 78 -8.35 -4.12 -8.63
N LYS A 79 -9.15 -3.21 -8.08
CA LYS A 79 -10.08 -2.35 -8.83
C LYS A 79 -9.70 -0.88 -8.81
N ASP A 80 -8.86 -0.47 -7.86
CA ASP A 80 -8.38 0.89 -7.79
C ASP A 80 -7.42 1.18 -8.96
N ASP A 81 -7.63 2.30 -9.64
CA ASP A 81 -6.88 2.64 -10.84
C ASP A 81 -5.42 3.02 -10.52
N HIS A 82 -5.18 3.65 -9.37
CA HIS A 82 -3.83 3.98 -8.93
C HIS A 82 -3.05 2.70 -8.58
N ASP A 83 -3.66 1.76 -7.85
CA ASP A 83 -3.05 0.46 -7.57
C ASP A 83 -2.71 -0.31 -8.86
N ARG A 84 -3.60 -0.25 -9.86
CA ARG A 84 -3.36 -0.89 -11.16
C ARG A 84 -2.18 -0.28 -11.88
N GLN A 85 -2.10 1.05 -11.95
CA GLN A 85 -0.98 1.75 -12.58
C GLN A 85 0.36 1.37 -11.93
N LEU A 86 0.40 1.26 -10.59
CA LEU A 86 1.60 0.81 -9.87
C LEU A 86 2.00 -0.62 -10.25
N ILE A 87 1.03 -1.52 -10.32
CA ILE A 87 1.27 -2.92 -10.71
C ILE A 87 1.74 -3.00 -12.15
N GLU A 88 1.13 -2.26 -13.09
CA GLU A 88 1.56 -2.20 -14.50
C GLU A 88 2.98 -1.67 -14.62
N ALA A 89 3.28 -0.56 -13.94
CA ALA A 89 4.62 0.02 -13.92
C ALA A 89 5.65 -0.97 -13.35
N PHE A 90 5.31 -1.73 -12.30
CA PHE A 90 6.18 -2.78 -11.75
C PHE A 90 6.39 -3.95 -12.72
N LEU A 91 5.35 -4.38 -13.43
CA LEU A 91 5.40 -5.49 -14.39
C LEU A 91 6.20 -5.14 -15.66
N ALA A 92 6.23 -3.85 -16.04
CA ALA A 92 7.00 -3.38 -17.18
C ALA A 92 8.52 -3.29 -16.91
N GLN A 93 8.96 -3.43 -15.66
CA GLN A 93 10.38 -3.32 -15.31
C GLN A 93 11.15 -4.57 -15.73
N PRO A 94 12.39 -4.42 -16.24
CA PRO A 94 13.24 -5.56 -16.51
C PRO A 94 13.53 -6.33 -15.22
N GLU A 95 13.56 -7.66 -15.34
CA GLU A 95 14.01 -8.54 -14.27
C GLU A 95 15.46 -8.18 -13.89
N LYS A 96 15.77 -8.28 -12.60
CA LYS A 96 17.11 -8.01 -12.10
C LYS A 96 17.93 -9.30 -12.15
#